data_AF-A0A9X2FHU3-F1
#
_entry.id   AF-A0A9X2FHU3-F1
#
_cell.length_a   1.000
_cell.length_b   1.000
_cell.length_c   1.000
_cell.angle_alpha   90.00
_cell.angle_beta   90.00
_cell.angle_gamma   90.00
#
_symmetry.space_group_name_H-M   'P 1'
#
loop_
_entity.id
_entity.type
_entity.pdbx_description
1 polymer ?
#
loop_
_entity_poly.entity_id
_entity_poly.type
_entity_poly.pdbx_seq_one_letter_code
_entity_poly.pdbx_strand_id
1 'polypeptide(L)'
;MPGKSAIWHVALLALPVSIGCGGGQSRLAAPGVAGDASEAAIAEYDSNGDGVIGGNELDQCPALQSSLRRADLDGDGKVSADEIDKRIAVWKNSGLALTRLAVTVKQGGQPVSDAEVTFIPESFLGPSIKQAQGVTDSDGVAHMRISSDPDEAGVHLGYYRVQVSKKLPNGKETLSASNNAQTKHGVEIAPDDPRMSGVTLNLLGD
;
A
#
# COMPACT_ATOMS: atom_id res chain seq x y z
N MET A 1 -80.46 20.20 -25.61
CA MET A 1 -79.61 19.02 -25.88
C MET A 1 -78.25 19.26 -25.26
N PRO A 2 -77.76 18.39 -24.35
CA PRO A 2 -76.57 18.64 -23.55
C PRO A 2 -75.29 18.35 -24.33
N GLY A 3 -74.37 19.32 -24.34
CA GLY A 3 -73.03 19.21 -24.93
C GLY A 3 -71.98 18.97 -23.85
N LYS A 4 -71.23 17.89 -24.01
CA LYS A 4 -70.37 17.18 -23.05
C LYS A 4 -69.20 17.99 -22.49
N SER A 5 -68.84 17.61 -21.26
CA SER A 5 -67.67 17.96 -20.46
C SER A 5 -66.32 17.87 -21.20
N ALA A 6 -65.37 18.74 -20.83
CA ALA A 6 -63.94 18.50 -20.98
C ALA A 6 -63.20 19.06 -19.75
N ILE A 7 -62.99 18.19 -18.76
CA ILE A 7 -62.09 18.43 -17.63
C ILE A 7 -60.68 18.10 -18.16
N TRP A 8 -59.80 19.09 -18.22
CA TRP A 8 -58.37 18.89 -18.47
C TRP A 8 -57.65 18.85 -17.12
N HIS A 9 -57.07 17.69 -16.81
CA HIS A 9 -56.10 17.53 -15.74
C HIS A 9 -54.78 17.03 -16.32
N VAL A 10 -53.72 17.28 -15.55
CA VAL A 10 -52.39 16.63 -15.60
C VAL A 10 -51.44 17.29 -16.64
N ALA A 11 -50.19 17.65 -16.35
CA ALA A 11 -49.24 17.08 -15.40
C ALA A 11 -48.26 18.15 -14.88
N LEU A 12 -48.07 18.22 -13.56
CA LEU A 12 -46.91 18.88 -12.96
C LEU A 12 -45.73 17.90 -13.04
N LEU A 13 -44.76 18.18 -13.90
CA LEU A 13 -43.56 17.36 -14.07
C LEU A 13 -42.64 17.54 -12.85
N ALA A 14 -42.71 16.60 -11.90
CA ALA A 14 -41.79 16.56 -10.77
C ALA A 14 -40.42 16.06 -11.25
N LEU A 15 -39.44 16.97 -11.32
CA LEU A 15 -38.02 16.66 -11.51
C LEU A 15 -37.49 15.88 -10.30
N PRO A 16 -37.01 14.63 -10.44
CA PRO A 16 -36.28 13.98 -9.37
C PRO A 16 -34.92 14.66 -9.21
N VAL A 17 -34.72 15.34 -8.07
CA VAL A 17 -33.41 15.76 -7.61
C VAL A 17 -32.64 14.49 -7.25
N SER A 18 -31.76 14.06 -8.15
CA SER A 18 -30.74 13.07 -7.84
C SER A 18 -29.80 13.64 -6.78
N ILE A 19 -30.06 13.27 -5.52
CA ILE A 19 -29.15 13.49 -4.40
C ILE A 19 -27.85 12.78 -4.75
N GLY A 20 -26.79 13.56 -4.89
CA GLY A 20 -25.46 13.09 -5.25
C GLY A 20 -25.02 11.95 -4.34
N CYS A 21 -24.44 10.91 -4.95
CA CYS A 21 -23.61 9.95 -4.26
C CYS A 21 -22.43 10.69 -3.64
N GLY A 22 -22.58 11.11 -2.39
CA GLY A 22 -21.46 11.51 -1.55
C GLY A 22 -20.59 10.28 -1.33
N GLY A 23 -19.57 10.10 -2.17
CA GLY A 23 -18.44 9.25 -1.86
C GLY A 23 -17.79 9.80 -0.60
N GLY A 24 -18.19 9.27 0.56
CA GLY A 24 -17.67 9.67 1.85
C GLY A 24 -16.15 9.54 1.83
N GLN A 25 -15.46 10.63 2.13
CA GLN A 25 -14.06 10.58 2.51
C GLN A 25 -13.92 9.51 3.60
N SER A 26 -12.96 8.60 3.47
CA SER A 26 -12.68 7.59 4.51
C SER A 26 -12.66 8.31 5.87
N ARG A 27 -13.53 7.88 6.80
CA ARG A 27 -13.65 8.48 8.14
C ARG A 27 -12.44 8.18 9.05
N LEU A 28 -11.43 7.52 8.50
CA LEU A 28 -10.26 7.06 9.21
C LEU A 28 -9.27 8.23 9.31
N ALA A 29 -8.73 8.42 10.50
CA ALA A 29 -7.61 9.34 10.69
C ALA A 29 -6.33 8.71 10.13
N ALA A 30 -5.42 9.56 9.66
CA ALA A 30 -4.09 9.09 9.29
C ALA A 30 -3.38 8.48 10.51
N PRO A 31 -2.78 7.29 10.37
CA PRO A 31 -2.06 6.68 11.49
C PRO A 31 -0.82 7.51 11.83
N GLY A 32 -0.46 7.54 13.10
CA GLY A 32 0.78 8.17 13.53
C GLY A 32 1.98 7.28 13.19
N VAL A 33 2.99 7.81 12.51
CA VAL A 33 4.32 7.21 12.49
C VAL A 33 5.02 7.55 13.80
N ALA A 34 5.80 6.61 14.35
CA ALA A 34 6.61 6.83 15.55
C ALA A 34 7.45 8.12 15.44
N GLY A 35 7.62 8.82 16.57
CA GLY A 35 8.31 10.11 16.61
C GLY A 35 9.82 10.01 16.42
N ASP A 36 10.37 8.82 16.66
CA ASP A 36 11.77 8.42 16.62
C ASP A 36 12.06 7.46 15.46
N ALA A 37 11.23 7.48 14.41
CA ALA A 37 11.28 6.50 13.33
C ALA A 37 12.59 6.57 12.52
N SER A 38 13.16 7.76 12.34
CA SER A 38 14.44 7.93 11.64
C SER A 38 15.61 7.40 12.47
N GLU A 39 15.67 7.73 13.76
CA GLU A 39 16.70 7.20 14.67
C GLU A 39 16.58 5.68 14.84
N ALA A 40 15.35 5.16 14.94
CA ALA A 40 15.10 3.72 15.02
C ALA A 40 15.54 3.00 13.73
N ALA A 41 15.33 3.61 12.56
CA ALA A 41 15.81 3.04 11.30
C ALA A 41 17.34 2.98 11.23
N ILE A 42 18.03 4.06 11.62
CA ILE A 42 19.50 4.06 11.72
C ILE A 42 19.96 2.99 12.71
N ALA A 43 19.38 2.94 13.90
CA ALA A 43 19.74 1.95 14.91
C ALA A 43 19.51 0.49 14.46
N GLU A 44 18.53 0.24 13.59
CA GLU A 44 18.21 -1.09 13.06
C GLU A 44 19.13 -1.51 11.92
N TYR A 45 19.50 -0.59 11.02
CA TYR A 45 20.12 -0.93 9.74
C TYR A 45 21.55 -0.40 9.53
N ASP A 46 21.96 0.67 10.20
CA ASP A 46 23.35 1.19 10.14
C ASP A 46 24.28 0.29 10.96
N SER A 47 24.63 -0.83 10.34
CA SER A 47 25.49 -1.86 10.91
C SER A 47 26.95 -1.41 11.04
N ASN A 48 27.37 -0.47 10.19
CA ASN A 48 28.75 -0.03 10.10
C ASN A 48 29.04 1.21 10.98
N GLY A 49 27.99 1.93 11.41
CA GLY A 49 28.04 3.05 12.33
C GLY A 49 28.47 4.37 11.67
N ASP A 50 28.24 4.54 10.36
CA ASP A 50 28.57 5.79 9.65
C ASP A 50 27.43 6.82 9.66
N GLY A 51 26.32 6.51 10.34
CA GLY A 51 25.18 7.40 10.57
C GLY A 51 24.18 7.42 9.42
N VAL A 52 24.31 6.52 8.46
CA VAL A 52 23.51 6.44 7.23
C VAL A 52 23.27 4.97 6.86
N ILE A 53 22.20 4.69 6.13
CA ILE A 53 21.90 3.34 5.63
C ILE A 53 22.35 3.27 4.17
N GLY A 54 23.40 2.50 3.89
CA GLY A 54 23.99 2.42 2.55
C GLY A 54 24.46 1.04 2.13
N GLY A 55 24.68 0.85 0.82
CA GLY A 55 25.26 -0.38 0.27
C GLY A 55 24.54 -1.66 0.73
N ASN A 56 25.25 -2.54 1.42
CA ASN A 56 24.70 -3.83 1.90
C ASN A 56 23.65 -3.68 3.01
N GLU A 57 23.57 -2.53 3.68
CA GLU A 57 22.56 -2.26 4.71
C GLU A 57 21.18 -2.09 4.07
N LEU A 58 21.13 -1.50 2.86
CA LEU A 58 19.90 -1.40 2.07
C LEU A 58 19.38 -2.78 1.65
N ASP A 59 20.24 -3.79 1.49
CA ASP A 59 19.78 -5.16 1.21
C ASP A 59 19.02 -5.77 2.41
N GLN A 60 19.23 -5.25 3.63
CA GLN A 60 18.48 -5.65 4.83
C GLN A 60 17.17 -4.87 4.97
N CYS A 61 17.03 -3.71 4.31
CA CYS A 61 15.79 -2.94 4.24
C CYS A 61 15.32 -2.76 2.77
N PRO A 62 14.73 -3.81 2.16
CA PRO A 62 14.26 -3.75 0.78
C PRO A 62 13.31 -2.58 0.50
N ALA A 63 12.54 -2.14 1.50
CA ALA A 63 11.61 -1.04 1.35
C ALA A 63 12.35 0.28 1.05
N LEU A 64 13.38 0.62 1.84
CA LEU A 64 14.25 1.77 1.60
C LEU A 64 15.01 1.65 0.29
N GLN A 65 15.55 0.46 -0.01
CA GLN A 65 16.23 0.19 -1.28
C GLN A 65 15.33 0.47 -2.48
N SER A 66 14.05 0.06 -2.41
CA SER A 66 13.07 0.27 -3.48
C SER A 66 12.65 1.74 -3.66
N SER A 67 12.86 2.56 -2.63
CA SER A 67 12.45 3.97 -2.56
C SER A 67 13.59 4.97 -2.67
N LEU A 68 14.84 4.54 -2.88
CA LEU A 68 16.01 5.43 -2.93
C LEU A 68 15.77 6.68 -3.77
N ARG A 69 15.19 6.56 -4.96
CA ARG A 69 14.89 7.72 -5.84
C ARG A 69 14.05 8.84 -5.19
N ARG A 70 13.39 8.59 -4.06
CA ARG A 70 12.60 9.57 -3.29
C ARG A 70 13.13 9.78 -1.87
N ALA A 71 13.78 8.78 -1.29
CA ALA A 71 14.32 8.84 0.05
C ALA A 71 15.69 9.54 0.06
N ASP A 72 16.57 9.19 -0.87
CA ASP A 72 17.89 9.79 -1.08
C ASP A 72 17.71 11.14 -1.81
N LEU A 73 17.75 12.23 -1.05
CA LEU A 73 17.47 13.59 -1.51
C LEU A 73 18.74 14.31 -1.98
N ASP A 74 19.90 13.96 -1.42
CA ASP A 74 21.18 14.56 -1.83
C ASP A 74 21.91 13.77 -2.93
N GLY A 75 21.45 12.54 -3.21
CA GLY A 75 21.89 11.71 -4.32
C GLY A 75 23.19 10.96 -4.05
N ASP A 76 23.55 10.75 -2.78
CA ASP A 76 24.79 10.05 -2.40
C ASP A 76 24.67 8.51 -2.45
N GLY A 77 23.47 7.99 -2.70
CA GLY A 77 23.17 6.56 -2.77
C GLY A 77 22.95 5.91 -1.41
N LYS A 78 22.82 6.70 -0.34
CA LYS A 78 22.53 6.27 1.03
C LYS A 78 21.27 6.98 1.53
N VAL A 79 20.85 6.63 2.74
CA VAL A 79 19.71 7.27 3.39
C VAL A 79 20.07 7.65 4.82
N SER A 80 20.05 8.94 5.10
CA SER A 80 20.26 9.52 6.43
C SER A 80 18.97 9.59 7.26
N ALA A 81 19.10 9.80 8.58
CA ALA A 81 17.94 10.03 9.45
C ALA A 81 17.11 11.24 9.00
N ASP A 82 17.76 12.34 8.64
CA ASP A 82 17.12 13.57 8.15
C ASP A 82 16.29 13.32 6.88
N GLU A 83 16.75 12.44 6.00
CA GLU A 83 16.03 12.06 4.78
C GLU A 83 14.82 11.19 5.06
N ILE A 84 14.93 10.26 6.02
CA ILE A 84 13.78 9.47 6.50
C ILE A 84 12.73 10.40 7.10
N ASP A 85 13.13 11.38 7.92
CA ASP A 85 12.20 12.34 8.53
C ASP A 85 11.51 13.21 7.49
N LYS A 86 12.26 13.73 6.51
CA LYS A 86 11.67 14.48 5.39
C LYS A 86 10.69 13.61 4.61
N ARG A 87 11.00 12.32 4.41
CA ARG A 87 10.09 11.41 3.72
C ARG A 87 8.82 11.13 4.52
N ILE A 88 8.94 10.86 5.82
CA ILE A 88 7.80 10.69 6.72
C ILE A 88 6.94 11.96 6.76
N ALA A 89 7.56 13.15 6.72
CA ALA A 89 6.85 14.41 6.67
C ALA A 89 5.99 14.55 5.40
N VAL A 90 6.44 14.05 4.25
CA VAL A 90 5.61 13.99 3.01
C VAL A 90 4.35 13.17 3.26
N TRP A 91 4.46 12.01 3.91
CA TRP A 91 3.31 11.17 4.21
C TRP A 91 2.35 11.85 5.19
N LYS A 92 2.88 12.40 6.30
CA LYS A 92 2.10 13.12 7.31
C LYS A 92 1.34 14.31 6.69
N ASN A 93 2.00 15.08 5.85
CA ASN A 93 1.42 16.27 5.21
C ASN A 93 0.35 15.95 4.16
N SER A 94 0.31 14.72 3.64
CA SER A 94 -0.73 14.29 2.71
C SER A 94 -2.11 14.15 3.38
N GLY A 95 -2.14 13.90 4.69
CA GLY A 95 -3.37 13.62 5.44
C GLY A 95 -4.10 12.33 5.03
N LEU A 96 -3.51 11.49 4.17
CA LEU A 96 -4.14 10.27 3.72
C LEU A 96 -4.10 9.20 4.82
N ALA A 97 -5.27 8.69 5.19
CA ALA A 97 -5.34 7.54 6.08
C ALA A 97 -5.02 6.23 5.39
N LEU A 98 -5.52 6.05 4.17
CA LEU A 98 -5.36 4.84 3.38
C LEU A 98 -5.23 5.19 1.90
N THR A 99 -4.45 4.38 1.21
CA THR A 99 -4.39 4.32 -0.26
C THR A 99 -5.00 3.01 -0.71
N ARG A 100 -5.99 3.05 -1.60
CA ARG A 100 -6.50 1.84 -2.25
C ARG A 100 -5.40 1.27 -3.15
N LEU A 101 -5.07 0.01 -2.96
CA LEU A 101 -3.97 -0.62 -3.67
C LEU A 101 -4.37 -1.97 -4.24
N ALA A 102 -4.14 -2.14 -5.53
CA ALA A 102 -4.13 -3.43 -6.19
C ALA A 102 -2.67 -3.82 -6.50
N VAL A 103 -2.32 -5.06 -6.18
CA VAL A 103 -0.99 -5.63 -6.40
C VAL A 103 -1.12 -6.77 -7.41
N THR A 104 -0.44 -6.66 -8.54
CA THR A 104 -0.33 -7.75 -9.52
C THR A 104 0.91 -8.57 -9.24
N VAL A 105 0.75 -9.86 -8.96
CA VAL A 105 1.86 -10.80 -8.73
C VAL A 105 2.11 -11.63 -9.98
N LYS A 106 3.36 -11.66 -10.44
CA LYS A 106 3.79 -12.42 -11.61
C LYS A 106 5.00 -13.28 -11.33
N GLN A 107 5.11 -14.43 -11.98
CA GLN A 107 6.32 -15.26 -12.00
C GLN A 107 6.64 -15.63 -13.45
N GLY A 108 7.86 -15.31 -13.91
CA GLY A 108 8.21 -15.49 -15.33
C GLY A 108 7.27 -14.76 -16.29
N GLY A 109 6.70 -13.62 -15.88
CA GLY A 109 5.73 -12.84 -16.64
C GLY A 109 4.28 -13.34 -16.58
N GLN A 110 4.01 -14.51 -16.00
CA GLN A 110 2.67 -15.10 -15.87
C GLN A 110 2.01 -14.71 -14.53
N PRO A 111 0.69 -14.50 -14.48
CA PRO A 111 -0.02 -14.21 -13.25
C PRO A 111 0.06 -15.37 -12.25
N VAL A 112 0.18 -15.06 -10.97
CA VAL A 112 0.19 -16.04 -9.88
C VAL A 112 -1.10 -15.92 -9.09
N SER A 113 -2.03 -16.86 -9.29
CA SER A 113 -3.29 -16.94 -8.52
C SER A 113 -3.10 -17.58 -7.14
N ASP A 114 -4.07 -17.36 -6.25
CA ASP A 114 -4.19 -18.02 -4.95
C ASP A 114 -2.96 -17.84 -4.05
N ALA A 115 -2.24 -16.74 -4.24
CA ALA A 115 -1.11 -16.36 -3.42
C ALA A 115 -1.54 -15.31 -2.39
N GLU A 116 -1.18 -15.52 -1.14
CA GLU A 116 -1.32 -14.53 -0.08
C GLU A 116 -0.18 -13.52 -0.20
N VAL A 117 -0.54 -12.25 -0.30
CA VAL A 117 0.38 -11.11 -0.34
C VAL A 117 0.23 -10.36 0.96
N THR A 118 1.36 -10.14 1.65
CA THR A 118 1.40 -9.49 2.96
C THR A 118 2.42 -8.35 2.94
N PHE A 119 1.96 -7.16 3.27
CA PHE A 119 2.76 -5.95 3.41
C PHE A 119 3.03 -5.72 4.89
N ILE A 120 4.23 -6.08 5.32
CA ILE A 120 4.68 -5.96 6.72
C ILE A 120 5.39 -4.63 6.87
N PRO A 121 4.88 -3.70 7.69
CA PRO A 121 5.52 -2.40 7.89
C PRO A 121 6.89 -2.58 8.52
N GLU A 122 7.84 -1.73 8.13
CA GLU A 122 9.13 -1.67 8.80
C GLU A 122 8.95 -1.31 10.28
N SER A 123 9.70 -1.99 11.17
CA SER A 123 9.56 -1.92 12.63
C SER A 123 9.70 -0.50 13.15
N PHE A 124 10.63 0.25 12.59
CA PHE A 124 10.93 1.63 12.97
C PHE A 124 9.75 2.59 12.75
N LEU A 125 8.71 2.22 11.98
CA LEU A 125 7.51 3.05 11.81
C LEU A 125 6.56 3.01 13.02
N GLY A 126 6.75 2.04 13.91
CA GLY A 126 5.91 1.83 15.09
C GLY A 126 4.60 1.09 14.80
N PRO A 127 3.85 0.72 15.87
CA PRO A 127 2.74 -0.23 15.79
C PRO A 127 1.45 0.34 15.19
N SER A 128 1.37 1.67 15.02
CA SER A 128 0.18 2.33 14.46
C SER A 128 0.06 2.15 12.95
N ILE A 129 1.16 1.85 12.26
CA ILE A 129 1.09 1.40 10.86
C ILE A 129 0.73 -0.08 10.86
N LYS A 130 -0.49 -0.39 10.44
CA LYS A 130 -0.97 -1.77 10.31
C LYS A 130 -0.38 -2.46 9.08
N GLN A 131 -0.16 -3.76 9.21
CA GLN A 131 0.05 -4.68 8.10
C GLN A 131 -1.17 -4.67 7.16
N ALA A 132 -0.93 -4.80 5.86
CA ALA A 132 -1.98 -5.04 4.88
C ALA A 132 -1.81 -6.40 4.21
N GLN A 133 -2.93 -7.00 3.79
CA GLN A 133 -2.93 -8.31 3.14
C GLN A 133 -3.96 -8.39 2.02
N GLY A 134 -3.74 -9.33 1.09
CA GLY A 134 -4.66 -9.68 0.02
C GLY A 134 -4.36 -11.07 -0.51
N VAL A 135 -5.32 -11.67 -1.23
CA VAL A 135 -5.11 -12.94 -1.94
C VAL A 135 -5.29 -12.67 -3.42
N THR A 136 -4.38 -13.18 -4.25
CA THR A 136 -4.44 -12.98 -5.69
C THR A 136 -5.57 -13.80 -6.33
N ASP A 137 -6.30 -13.17 -7.25
CA ASP A 137 -7.30 -13.83 -8.09
C ASP A 137 -6.66 -14.55 -9.30
N SER A 138 -7.48 -15.02 -10.25
CA SER A 138 -7.03 -15.69 -11.48
C SER A 138 -6.15 -14.81 -12.38
N ASP A 139 -6.26 -13.49 -12.27
CA ASP A 139 -5.45 -12.53 -13.02
C ASP A 139 -4.16 -12.16 -12.25
N GLY A 140 -3.94 -12.79 -11.09
CA GLY A 140 -2.79 -12.54 -10.23
C GLY A 140 -2.92 -11.24 -9.43
N VAL A 141 -4.14 -10.71 -9.26
CA VAL A 141 -4.37 -9.41 -8.61
C VAL A 141 -4.85 -9.60 -7.17
N ALA A 142 -4.13 -9.01 -6.22
CA ALA A 142 -4.52 -8.92 -4.82
C ALA A 142 -5.01 -7.50 -4.49
N HIS A 143 -6.23 -7.40 -3.98
CA HIS A 143 -6.78 -6.15 -3.43
C HIS A 143 -6.44 -6.05 -1.94
N MET A 144 -5.52 -5.13 -1.63
CA MET A 144 -4.92 -5.01 -0.31
C MET A 144 -5.87 -4.33 0.68
N ARG A 145 -5.86 -4.83 1.92
CA ARG A 145 -6.63 -4.29 3.03
C ARG A 145 -5.87 -4.46 4.35
N ILE A 146 -6.03 -3.52 5.28
CA ILE A 146 -5.45 -3.63 6.63
C ILE A 146 -6.33 -4.43 7.60
N SER A 147 -7.60 -4.68 7.24
CA SER A 147 -8.51 -5.56 7.97
C SER A 147 -9.66 -6.06 7.08
N SER A 148 -10.58 -6.83 7.66
CA SER A 148 -11.81 -7.27 6.99
C SER A 148 -12.89 -6.18 6.91
N ASP A 149 -12.72 -5.04 7.58
CA ASP A 149 -13.65 -3.92 7.48
C ASP A 149 -13.61 -3.30 6.07
N PRO A 150 -14.74 -3.23 5.34
CA PRO A 150 -14.78 -2.60 4.01
C PRO A 150 -14.29 -1.15 3.99
N ASP A 151 -14.44 -0.39 5.09
CA ASP A 151 -13.97 0.99 5.18
C ASP A 151 -12.45 1.07 5.36
N GLU A 152 -11.81 -0.04 5.76
CA GLU A 152 -10.38 -0.21 5.89
C GLU A 152 -9.74 -0.92 4.67
N ALA A 153 -10.41 -0.87 3.51
CA ALA A 153 -9.88 -1.37 2.24
C ALA A 153 -8.79 -0.44 1.66
N GLY A 154 -7.54 -0.75 2.00
CA GLY A 154 -6.35 -0.11 1.46
C GLY A 154 -5.11 -0.44 2.27
N VAL A 155 -4.07 0.37 2.08
CA VAL A 155 -2.80 0.30 2.81
C VAL A 155 -2.49 1.69 3.37
N HIS A 156 -1.90 1.74 4.55
CA HIS A 156 -1.36 3.01 5.06
C HIS A 156 -0.16 3.45 4.23
N LEU A 157 0.21 4.73 4.35
CA LEU A 157 1.48 5.20 3.82
C LEU A 157 2.63 4.67 4.68
N GLY A 158 3.74 4.32 4.06
CA GLY A 158 4.91 3.81 4.78
C GLY A 158 5.81 2.89 3.96
N TYR A 159 6.85 2.40 4.63
CA TYR A 159 7.77 1.39 4.13
C TYR A 159 7.33 -0.02 4.53
N TYR A 160 7.32 -0.93 3.57
CA TYR A 160 6.86 -2.30 3.77
C TYR A 160 7.82 -3.32 3.15
N ARG A 161 8.11 -4.38 3.91
CA ARG A 161 8.57 -5.66 3.37
C ARG A 161 7.38 -6.41 2.82
N VAL A 162 7.51 -6.99 1.63
CA VAL A 162 6.41 -7.67 0.94
C VAL A 162 6.67 -9.17 0.92
N GLN A 163 5.84 -9.95 1.60
CA GLN A 163 5.88 -11.40 1.55
C GLN A 163 4.79 -11.92 0.63
N VAL A 164 5.14 -12.93 -0.17
CA VAL A 164 4.20 -13.69 -0.99
C VAL A 164 4.31 -15.16 -0.64
N SER A 165 3.20 -15.75 -0.25
CA SER A 165 3.08 -17.16 0.13
C SER A 165 2.07 -17.84 -0.79
N LYS A 166 2.41 -19.01 -1.32
CA LYS A 166 1.48 -19.86 -2.06
C LYS A 166 1.66 -21.30 -1.62
N LYS A 167 0.68 -21.81 -0.87
CA LYS A 167 0.74 -23.15 -0.27
C LYS A 167 -0.12 -24.14 -1.05
N LEU A 168 0.37 -25.36 -1.19
CA LEU A 168 -0.41 -26.50 -1.64
C LEU A 168 -1.49 -26.85 -0.59
N PRO A 169 -2.51 -27.67 -0.94
CA PRO A 169 -3.54 -28.11 0.02
C PRO A 169 -2.98 -28.83 1.27
N ASN A 170 -1.78 -29.40 1.17
CA ASN A 170 -1.08 -30.02 2.30
C ASN A 170 -0.27 -29.03 3.15
N GLY A 171 -0.39 -27.72 2.89
CA GLY A 171 0.29 -26.64 3.60
C GLY A 171 1.74 -26.37 3.14
N LYS A 172 2.27 -27.16 2.19
CA LYS A 172 3.65 -26.96 1.70
C LYS A 172 3.76 -25.67 0.88
N GLU A 173 4.69 -24.81 1.27
CA GLU A 173 5.07 -23.61 0.51
C GLU A 173 5.63 -23.99 -0.87
N THR A 174 5.25 -23.22 -1.88
CA THR A 174 5.69 -23.42 -3.27
C THR A 174 6.60 -22.31 -3.78
N LEU A 175 6.61 -21.16 -3.12
CA LEU A 175 7.47 -20.04 -3.47
C LEU A 175 8.78 -20.09 -2.70
N SER A 176 9.84 -19.54 -3.30
CA SER A 176 11.14 -19.48 -2.68
C SER A 176 11.16 -18.57 -1.44
N ALA A 177 12.10 -18.81 -0.54
CA ALA A 177 12.24 -18.02 0.68
C ALA A 177 12.46 -16.53 0.39
N SER A 178 13.12 -16.19 -0.73
CA SER A 178 13.35 -14.80 -1.17
C SER A 178 12.09 -14.05 -1.61
N ASN A 179 10.97 -14.76 -1.78
CA ASN A 179 9.65 -14.17 -2.00
C ASN A 179 8.81 -14.12 -0.72
N ASN A 180 9.17 -14.87 0.33
CA ASN A 180 8.38 -15.04 1.55
C ASN A 180 9.20 -14.70 2.81
N ALA A 181 9.60 -15.68 3.61
CA ALA A 181 10.16 -15.46 4.94
C ALA A 181 11.49 -14.68 4.93
N GLN A 182 12.24 -14.73 3.82
CA GLN A 182 13.48 -13.98 3.59
C GLN A 182 13.30 -13.01 2.43
N THR A 183 12.12 -12.38 2.35
CA THR A 183 11.75 -11.58 1.20
C THR A 183 12.78 -10.50 0.89
N LYS A 184 13.08 -10.36 -0.40
CA LYS A 184 13.85 -9.24 -0.95
C LYS A 184 12.96 -8.20 -1.61
N HIS A 185 11.65 -8.34 -1.46
CA HIS A 185 10.68 -7.40 -1.99
C HIS A 185 10.40 -6.33 -0.93
N GLY A 186 10.61 -5.09 -1.32
CA GLY A 186 10.20 -3.94 -0.56
C GLY A 186 9.41 -2.98 -1.42
N VAL A 187 8.54 -2.23 -0.75
CA VAL A 187 7.79 -1.17 -1.38
C VAL A 187 7.58 -0.04 -0.41
N GLU A 188 7.65 1.17 -0.93
CA GLU A 188 7.12 2.34 -0.26
C GLU A 188 5.73 2.66 -0.83
N ILE A 189 4.76 2.82 0.07
CA ILE A 189 3.44 3.36 -0.25
C ILE A 189 3.44 4.84 0.07
N ALA A 190 3.31 5.66 -0.98
CA ALA A 190 3.46 7.09 -0.87
C ALA A 190 2.52 7.85 -1.81
N PRO A 191 2.03 9.03 -1.39
CA PRO A 191 1.03 9.81 -2.14
C PRO A 191 1.56 10.36 -3.47
N ASP A 192 2.88 10.51 -3.58
CA ASP A 192 3.60 11.09 -4.70
C ASP A 192 4.29 10.03 -5.58
N ASP A 193 4.03 8.73 -5.34
CA ASP A 193 4.50 7.66 -6.22
C ASP A 193 3.44 7.35 -7.30
N PRO A 194 3.70 7.65 -8.59
CA PRO A 194 2.73 7.40 -9.66
C PRO A 194 2.40 5.92 -9.84
N ARG A 195 3.24 5.02 -9.30
CA ARG A 195 3.00 3.56 -9.31
C ARG A 195 1.89 3.14 -8.34
N MET A 196 1.39 4.02 -7.47
CA MET A 196 0.32 3.66 -6.52
C MET A 196 -1.04 3.42 -7.18
N SER A 197 -1.18 3.69 -8.48
CA SER A 197 -2.32 3.23 -9.28
C SER A 197 -2.33 1.72 -9.52
N GLY A 198 -1.19 1.03 -9.33
CA GLY A 198 -1.05 -0.41 -9.41
C GLY A 198 0.41 -0.85 -9.24
N VAL A 199 0.68 -1.70 -8.26
CA VAL A 199 2.02 -2.24 -8.00
C VAL A 199 2.15 -3.60 -8.68
N THR A 200 3.18 -3.79 -9.50
CA THR A 200 3.51 -5.11 -10.04
C THR A 200 4.68 -5.70 -9.28
N LEU A 201 4.47 -6.89 -8.72
CA LEU A 201 5.47 -7.69 -8.03
C LEU A 201 5.89 -8.86 -8.92
N ASN A 202 7.13 -8.85 -9.37
CA ASN A 202 7.70 -9.98 -10.10
C ASN A 202 8.43 -10.88 -9.10
N LEU A 203 7.92 -12.09 -8.90
CA LEU A 203 8.53 -13.07 -8.03
C LEU A 203 9.92 -13.44 -8.54
N LEU A 204 10.86 -13.50 -7.61
CA LEU A 204 12.23 -13.91 -7.85
C LEU A 204 12.23 -15.42 -8.14
N GLY A 205 13.01 -15.82 -9.15
CA GLY A 205 13.31 -17.24 -9.37
C GLY A 205 14.25 -17.78 -8.30
N ASP A 206 14.32 -19.10 -8.22
CA ASP A 206 15.44 -19.80 -7.58
C ASP A 206 16.68 -19.78 -8.47
#